data_AF-A0AAW5FLF8-F1
#
_entry.id   AF-A0AAW5FLF8-F1
#
_cell.length_a   1.000
_cell.length_b   1.000
_cell.length_c   1.000
_cell.angle_alpha   90.00
_cell.angle_beta   90.00
_cell.angle_gamma   90.00
#
_symmetry.space_group_name_H-M   'P 1'
#
loop_
_entity.id
_entity.type
_entity.pdbx_description
1 polymer ?
#
loop_
_entity_poly.entity_id
_entity_poly.type
_entity_poly.pdbx_seq_one_letter_code
_entity_poly.pdbx_strand_id
1 'polypeptide(L)' 'MSNDIDFDLSPDQWEVLKALRDPVSNGRLSKAYLIESLVKFGLVVVCDGVPVMTPNGRKVLVRGSCRLLDLAA' A
#
# COMPACT_ATOMS: atom_id res chain seq x y z
N MET A 1 12.37 -19.92 -5.22
CA MET A 1 10.95 -20.09 -4.87
C MET A 1 10.42 -18.72 -4.46
N SER A 2 9.94 -17.96 -5.44
CA SER A 2 9.42 -16.62 -5.21
C SER A 2 7.99 -16.80 -4.70
N ASN A 3 7.81 -16.76 -3.38
CA ASN A 3 6.47 -16.61 -2.79
C ASN A 3 6.03 -15.18 -3.07
N ASP A 4 5.70 -14.95 -4.34
CA ASP A 4 5.15 -13.72 -4.83
C ASP A 4 3.73 -13.67 -4.32
N ILE A 5 3.57 -13.16 -3.11
CA ILE A 5 2.27 -12.80 -2.59
C ILE A 5 1.81 -11.65 -3.48
N ASP A 6 1.10 -12.03 -4.54
CA ASP A 6 0.34 -11.15 -5.39
C ASP A 6 -0.83 -10.67 -4.54
N PHE A 7 -0.60 -9.61 -3.77
CA PHE A 7 -1.70 -8.93 -3.11
C PHE A 7 -2.53 -8.31 -4.22
N ASP A 8 -3.73 -8.85 -4.46
CA ASP A 8 -4.72 -8.29 -5.38
C ASP A 8 -5.28 -6.98 -4.78
N LEU A 9 -4.44 -5.96 -4.79
CA LEU A 9 -4.75 -4.64 -4.29
C LEU A 9 -5.47 -3.87 -5.39
N SER A 10 -6.66 -3.38 -5.07
CA SER A 10 -7.32 -2.42 -5.93
C SER A 10 -6.46 -1.16 -6.10
N PRO A 11 -6.57 -0.42 -7.22
CA PRO A 11 -5.83 0.82 -7.45
C PRO A 11 -5.97 1.81 -6.28
N ASP A 12 -7.16 1.91 -5.68
CA ASP A 12 -7.40 2.75 -4.50
C ASP A 12 -6.58 2.37 -3.26
N GLN A 13 -6.37 1.07 -3.01
CA GLN A 13 -5.54 0.59 -1.89
C GLN A 13 -4.06 0.88 -2.15
N TRP A 14 -3.65 0.79 -3.42
CA TRP A 14 -2.31 1.13 -3.86
C TRP A 14 -1.98 2.61 -3.67
N GLU A 15 -2.91 3.51 -4.00
CA GLU A 15 -2.75 4.94 -3.75
C GLU A 15 -2.57 5.24 -2.25
N VAL A 16 -3.31 4.54 -1.37
CA VAL A 16 -3.16 4.68 0.09
C VAL A 16 -1.81 4.19 0.57
N LEU A 17 -1.33 3.04 0.06
CA LEU A 17 0.04 2.58 0.34
C LEU A 17 1.07 3.62 -0.11
N LYS A 18 0.96 4.18 -1.32
CA LYS A 18 1.86 5.25 -1.79
C LYS A 18 1.79 6.49 -0.90
N ALA A 19 0.59 6.89 -0.47
CA ALA A 19 0.37 8.01 0.45
C ALA A 19 1.08 7.82 1.79
N LEU A 20 1.15 6.60 2.30
CA LEU A 20 1.87 6.27 3.53
C LEU A 20 3.39 6.34 3.35
N ARG A 21 3.90 6.17 2.12
CA ARG A 21 5.32 6.38 1.80
C ARG A 21 5.66 7.86 1.74
N ASP A 22 4.75 8.66 1.20
CA ASP A 22 4.95 10.10 0.95
C ASP A 22 3.86 10.93 1.64
N PRO A 23 4.06 11.27 2.94
CA PRO A 23 3.07 12.00 3.71
C PRO A 23 2.87 13.46 3.24
N VAL A 24 3.73 13.97 2.36
CA VAL A 24 3.67 15.35 1.84
C VAL A 24 2.57 15.51 0.78
N SER A 25 2.12 14.41 0.14
CA SER A 25 1.28 14.49 -1.04
C SER A 25 -0.22 14.21 -0.84
N ASN A 26 -0.72 13.85 0.34
CA ASN A 26 -2.12 13.43 0.48
C ASN A 26 -2.96 14.27 1.45
N GLY A 27 -3.65 15.24 0.86
CA GLY A 27 -4.83 15.85 1.43
C GLY A 27 -5.92 14.80 1.67
N ARG A 28 -6.43 14.79 2.91
CA ARG A 28 -7.67 14.14 3.36
C ARG A 28 -7.60 12.61 3.44
N LEU A 29 -7.16 12.13 4.62
CA LEU A 29 -7.28 10.78 5.19
C LEU A 29 -8.74 10.27 5.24
N SER A 30 -9.40 10.15 4.09
CA SER A 30 -10.83 9.78 3.97
C SER A 30 -11.02 8.28 3.71
N LYS A 31 -9.94 7.49 3.79
CA LYS A 31 -9.88 6.09 3.36
C LYS A 31 -9.52 5.14 4.51
N ALA A 32 -10.05 5.40 5.71
CA ALA A 32 -9.82 4.56 6.89
C ALA A 32 -10.15 3.07 6.66
N TYR A 33 -11.21 2.78 5.89
CA TYR A 33 -11.58 1.42 5.50
C TYR A 33 -10.48 0.72 4.65
N LEU A 34 -9.81 1.47 3.76
CA LEU A 34 -8.73 0.90 2.96
C LEU A 34 -7.48 0.67 3.81
N ILE A 35 -7.20 1.56 4.77
CA ILE A 35 -6.12 1.33 5.76
C ILE A 35 -6.40 0.06 6.56
N GLU A 36 -7.63 -0.16 7.02
CA GLU A 36 -8.00 -1.38 7.74
C GLU A 36 -7.81 -2.64 6.87
N SER A 37 -8.18 -2.58 5.58
CA SER A 37 -7.93 -3.65 4.62
C SER A 37 -6.43 -3.92 4.45
N LEU A 38 -5.61 -2.88 4.33
CA LEU A 38 -4.15 -2.99 4.23
C LEU A 38 -3.51 -3.55 5.51
N VAL A 39 -4.10 -3.27 6.67
CA VAL A 39 -3.71 -3.88 7.95
C VAL A 39 -4.04 -5.37 7.97
N LYS A 40 -5.21 -5.78 7.46
CA LYS A 40 -5.57 -7.20 7.30
C LYS A 40 -4.61 -7.94 6.38
N PHE A 41 -4.09 -7.28 5.35
CA PHE A 41 -3.04 -7.81 4.48
C PHE A 41 -1.63 -7.78 5.09
N GLY A 42 -1.43 -7.16 6.26
CA GLY A 42 -0.11 -7.02 6.89
C GLY A 42 0.84 -6.06 6.18
N LEU A 43 0.31 -5.19 5.31
CA LEU A 43 1.08 -4.20 4.54
C LEU A 43 1.26 -2.89 5.31
N VAL A 44 0.35 -2.62 6.23
CA VAL A 44 0.32 -1.43 7.09
C VAL A 44 0.07 -1.91 8.52
N VAL A 45 0.64 -1.21 9.50
CA VAL A 45 0.36 -1.38 10.92
C VAL A 45 -0.06 -0.04 11.49
N VAL A 46 -1.03 -0.01 12.40
CA VAL A 46 -1.40 1.22 13.10
C VAL A 46 -0.59 1.26 14.40
N CYS A 47 0.39 2.17 14.47
CA CYS A 47 1.18 2.45 15.67
C CYS A 47 0.70 3.77 16.26
N ASP A 48 0.23 3.76 17.51
CA ASP A 48 -0.23 4.96 18.21
C ASP A 48 -1.34 5.75 17.47
N GLY A 49 -2.22 5.03 16.77
CA GLY A 49 -3.28 5.63 15.94
C GLY A 49 -2.79 6.17 14.59
N VAL A 50 -1.49 6.07 14.30
CA VAL A 50 -0.90 6.48 13.03
C VAL A 50 -0.65 5.25 12.15
N PRO A 51 -1.17 5.22 10.92
CA PRO A 51 -0.84 4.15 9.97
C PRO A 51 0.63 4.26 9.54
N VAL A 52 1.38 3.19 9.75
CA VAL A 52 2.80 3.06 9.41
C VAL A 52 2.98 1.89 8.43
N MET A 53 3.77 2.10 7.39
CA MET A 53 4.04 1.08 6.38
C MET A 53 4.96 -0.01 6.91
N THR A 54 4.60 -1.27 6.70
CA THR A 54 5.44 -2.42 7.05
C THR A 54 6.49 -2.70 5.97
N PRO A 55 7.55 -3.48 6.29
CA PRO A 55 8.51 -3.94 5.28
C PRO A 55 7.84 -4.72 4.13
N ASN A 56 6.73 -5.42 4.39
CA ASN A 56 5.97 -6.12 3.38
C ASN A 56 5.24 -5.14 2.45
N GLY A 57 4.58 -4.12 3.00
CA GLY A 57 3.95 -3.04 2.21
C GLY A 57 4.95 -2.35 1.28
N ARG A 58 6.19 -2.14 1.74
CA ARG A 58 7.27 -1.56 0.91
C ARG A 58 7.67 -2.47 -0.25
N LYS A 59 7.83 -3.78 0.00
CA LYS A 59 8.16 -4.76 -1.06
C LYS A 59 7.05 -4.84 -2.11
N VAL A 60 5.80 -4.83 -1.66
CA VAL A 60 4.62 -4.82 -2.52
C VAL A 60 4.63 -3.58 -3.39
N LEU A 61 4.86 -2.39 -2.81
CA LEU A 61 4.99 -1.13 -3.55
C LEU A 61 6.03 -1.18 -4.67
N VAL A 62 7.24 -1.65 -4.37
CA VAL A 62 8.30 -1.73 -5.39
C VAL A 62 7.90 -2.66 -6.53
N ARG A 63 7.27 -3.80 -6.20
CA ARG A 63 6.92 -4.82 -7.18
C ARG A 63 5.71 -4.46 -8.04
N GLY A 64 4.64 -3.94 -7.45
CA GLY A 64 3.46 -3.50 -8.20
C GLY A 64 3.70 -2.20 -8.99
N SER A 65 4.67 -1.36 -8.60
CA SER A 65 5.10 -0.21 -9.42
C SER A 65 5.70 -0.65 -10.76
N CYS A 66 6.43 -1.77 -10.80
CA CYS A 66 6.92 -2.33 -12.07
C CYS A 66 5.78 -2.86 -12.95
N ARG A 67 4.74 -3.48 -12.36
CA ARG A 67 3.58 -3.97 -13.14
C ARG A 67 2.70 -2.85 -13.70
N LEU A 68 2.51 -1.76 -12.97
CA LEU A 68 1.74 -0.61 -13.47
C LEU A 68 2.46 0.13 -14.61
N LEU A 69 3.80 0.14 -14.63
CA LEU A 69 4.57 0.66 -15.76
C LEU A 69 4.39 -0.23 -17.01
N ASP A 70 4.29 -1.54 -16.82
CA ASP A 70 4.06 -2.50 -17.91
C ASP A 70 2.63 -2.42 -18.48
N LEU A 71 1.64 -2.14 -17.61
CA LEU A 71 0.23 -2.03 -18.01
C LEU A 71 -0.15 -0.66 -18.62
N ALA A 72 0.75 0.32 -18.55
CA ALA A 72 0.55 1.66 -19.12
C ALA A 72 1.21 1.83 -20.51
N ALA A 73 1.74 0.76 -21.10
CA ALA A 73 2.38 0.73 -22.42
C ALA A 73 1.46 0.22 -23.53
#